data_AF-B0CN43-F1
#
_entry.id   AF-B0CN43-F1
#
_cell.length_a   1.000
_cell.length_b   1.000
_cell.length_c   1.000
_cell.angle_alpha   90.00
_cell.angle_beta   90.00
_cell.angle_gamma   90.00
#
_symmetry.space_group_name_H-M   'P 1'
#
loop_
_entity.id
_entity.type
_entity.pdbx_description
1 polymer ?
#
loop_
_entity_poly.entity_id
_entity_poly.type
_entity_poly.pdbx_seq_one_letter_code
_entity_poly.pdbx_strand_id
1 'polypeptide(L)'
;MVLRPLVEPMLALAAEVFPGPAVLRAGVAYEQKFDGRREFLFTASGPGGRVLLQTRRGSLVQDRWPDLVAAAEAQLPAGLVLDGELLVWAVEAGRLSFEGLQRRAAARARGAPALAASLPAYFVAFDVLQLDGRELLARPYSSAAPALRACSRSTG
;
A
#
# COMPACT_ATOMS: atom_id res chain seq x y z
N MET A 1 16.11 -9.21 9.36
CA MET A 1 16.57 -8.65 8.08
C MET A 1 15.66 -7.48 7.75
N VAL A 2 16.19 -6.40 7.16
CA VAL A 2 15.38 -5.24 6.74
C VAL A 2 15.04 -5.39 5.26
N LEU A 3 13.75 -5.46 4.94
CA LEU A 3 13.21 -5.48 3.59
C LEU A 3 13.56 -4.20 2.85
N ARG A 4 13.96 -4.37 1.59
CA ARG A 4 14.24 -3.29 0.64
C ARG A 4 13.57 -3.64 -0.69
N PRO A 5 13.23 -2.66 -1.53
CA PRO A 5 12.89 -2.95 -2.92
C PRO A 5 14.02 -3.77 -3.57
N LEU A 6 13.77 -4.83 -4.34
CA LEU A 6 12.50 -5.35 -4.87
C LEU A 6 11.83 -6.39 -3.94
N VAL A 7 10.59 -6.15 -3.50
CA VAL A 7 9.74 -7.18 -2.85
C VAL A 7 8.83 -7.84 -3.88
N GLU A 8 8.78 -9.18 -3.89
CA GLU A 8 7.89 -9.96 -4.74
C GLU A 8 6.49 -10.13 -4.10
N PRO A 9 5.40 -9.91 -4.86
CA PRO A 9 4.05 -9.98 -4.33
C PRO A 9 3.56 -11.42 -4.15
N MET A 10 2.91 -11.70 -3.02
CA MET A 10 2.03 -12.86 -2.90
C MET A 10 0.83 -12.68 -3.83
N LEU A 11 0.59 -13.63 -4.75
CA LEU A 11 -0.50 -13.55 -5.73
C LEU A 11 -1.75 -14.28 -5.24
N ALA A 12 -2.92 -13.73 -5.62
CA ALA A 12 -4.19 -14.42 -5.43
C ALA A 12 -4.44 -15.38 -6.60
N LEU A 13 -4.92 -16.58 -6.28
CA LEU A 13 -5.48 -17.49 -7.27
C LEU A 13 -6.93 -17.05 -7.57
N ALA A 14 -7.27 -16.88 -8.85
CA ALA A 14 -8.66 -16.68 -9.23
C ALA A 14 -9.45 -17.97 -9.00
N ALA A 15 -10.59 -17.88 -8.34
CA ALA A 15 -11.48 -19.01 -8.08
C ALA A 15 -12.93 -18.59 -8.38
N GLU A 16 -13.65 -19.39 -9.17
CA GLU A 16 -15.07 -19.18 -9.45
C GLU A 16 -15.97 -19.71 -8.33
N VAL A 17 -15.46 -20.69 -7.59
CA VAL A 17 -16.15 -21.31 -6.45
C VAL A 17 -15.34 -21.07 -5.20
N PHE A 18 -16.01 -20.66 -4.13
CA PHE A 18 -15.36 -20.49 -2.84
C PHE A 18 -14.76 -21.83 -2.37
N PRO A 19 -13.44 -21.89 -2.08
CA PRO A 19 -12.79 -23.15 -1.76
C PRO A 19 -13.40 -23.80 -0.51
N GLY A 20 -13.52 -25.12 -0.54
CA GLY A 20 -14.15 -25.86 0.55
C GLY A 20 -13.30 -25.91 1.84
N PRO A 21 -13.89 -26.36 2.96
CA PRO A 21 -13.24 -26.40 4.28
C PRO A 21 -11.91 -27.16 4.33
N ALA A 22 -11.71 -28.11 3.42
CA ALA A 22 -10.48 -28.89 3.29
C ALA A 22 -9.26 -28.01 2.96
N VAL A 23 -9.47 -26.90 2.24
CA VAL A 23 -8.44 -25.92 1.85
C VAL A 23 -8.34 -24.80 2.90
N LEU A 24 -9.45 -24.42 3.52
CA LEU A 24 -9.55 -23.28 4.45
C LEU A 24 -9.44 -23.69 5.93
N ARG A 25 -8.54 -24.64 6.24
CA ARG A 25 -8.41 -25.27 7.57
C ARG A 25 -8.15 -24.29 8.72
N ALA A 26 -7.59 -23.12 8.43
CA ALA A 26 -7.27 -22.08 9.41
C ALA A 26 -8.34 -20.99 9.55
N GLY A 27 -9.51 -21.15 8.92
CA GLY A 27 -10.53 -20.11 8.82
C GLY A 27 -10.25 -19.12 7.69
N VAL A 28 -11.09 -18.08 7.59
CA VAL A 28 -11.08 -17.11 6.49
C VAL A 28 -11.11 -15.68 7.01
N ALA A 29 -10.37 -14.81 6.35
CA ALA A 29 -10.47 -13.37 6.52
C ALA A 29 -10.98 -12.76 5.20
N TYR A 30 -11.81 -11.72 5.30
CA TYR A 30 -12.36 -11.01 4.16
C TYR A 30 -11.91 -9.56 4.20
N GLU A 31 -11.51 -9.06 3.05
CA GLU A 31 -11.16 -7.66 2.86
C GLU A 31 -11.83 -7.14 1.59
N GLN A 32 -12.15 -5.86 1.59
CA GLN A 32 -12.71 -5.21 0.41
C GLN A 32 -11.66 -5.21 -0.69
N LYS A 33 -11.97 -5.82 -1.84
CA LYS A 33 -11.17 -5.63 -3.04
C LYS A 33 -11.45 -4.23 -3.58
N PHE A 34 -10.43 -3.39 -3.58
CA PHE A 34 -10.47 -2.10 -4.27
C PHE A 34 -10.01 -2.26 -5.73
N ASP A 35 -10.43 -1.32 -6.58
CA ASP A 35 -9.98 -1.24 -7.98
C ASP A 35 -8.96 -0.09 -8.10
N GLY A 36 -7.73 -0.38 -7.69
CA GLY A 36 -6.63 0.59 -7.62
C GLY A 36 -5.35 0.06 -8.27
N ARG A 37 -4.22 0.42 -7.67
CA ARG A 37 -2.93 -0.19 -7.99
C ARG A 37 -2.32 -0.79 -6.74
N ARG A 38 -2.08 -2.10 -6.76
CA ARG A 38 -1.25 -2.75 -5.75
C ARG A 38 0.18 -2.21 -5.77
N GLU A 39 0.60 -1.63 -4.66
CA GLU A 39 1.92 -1.07 -4.45
C GLU A 39 2.42 -1.40 -3.03
N PHE A 40 3.75 -1.40 -2.86
CA PHE A 40 4.38 -1.56 -1.57
C PHE A 40 4.90 -0.21 -1.08
N LEU A 41 4.63 0.10 0.19
CA LEU A 41 5.10 1.32 0.85
C LEU A 41 6.21 0.97 1.82
N PHE A 42 7.36 1.62 1.66
CA PHE A 42 8.52 1.47 2.55
C PHE A 42 8.76 2.79 3.27
N THR A 43 8.74 2.77 4.59
CA THR A 43 9.20 3.90 5.40
C THR A 43 10.69 3.76 5.69
N ALA A 44 11.38 4.89 5.79
CA ALA A 44 12.81 4.91 6.08
C ALA A 44 13.10 4.28 7.45
N SER A 45 14.15 3.45 7.55
CA SER A 45 14.58 2.86 8.83
C SER A 45 15.63 3.72 9.56
N GLY A 46 16.09 4.82 8.97
CA GLY A 46 17.17 5.64 9.53
C GLY A 46 17.14 7.10 9.06
N PRO A 47 17.97 7.97 9.67
CA PRO A 47 17.98 9.41 9.40
C PRO A 47 18.27 9.72 7.93
N GLY A 48 17.55 10.70 7.36
CA GLY A 48 17.73 11.14 5.98
C GLY A 48 17.19 10.17 4.91
N GLY A 49 16.56 9.05 5.31
CA GLY A 49 15.81 8.22 4.39
C GLY A 49 14.46 8.85 4.02
N ARG A 50 13.89 8.39 2.90
CA ARG A 50 12.61 8.86 2.37
C ARG A 50 11.63 7.69 2.24
N VAL A 51 10.33 7.98 2.21
CA VAL A 51 9.34 6.98 1.84
C VAL A 51 9.51 6.58 0.37
N LEU A 52 9.43 5.27 0.11
CA LEU A 52 9.47 4.69 -1.24
C LEU A 52 8.15 3.97 -1.54
N LEU A 53 7.73 4.05 -2.79
CA LEU A 53 6.58 3.32 -3.33
C LEU A 53 7.05 2.44 -4.47
N GLN A 54 6.82 1.14 -4.35
CA GLN A 54 7.18 0.16 -5.35
C GLN A 54 5.91 -0.41 -5.99
N THR A 55 5.82 -0.36 -7.31
CA THR A 55 4.74 -1.05 -8.03
C THR A 55 4.85 -2.56 -7.88
N ARG A 56 3.75 -3.29 -8.15
CA ARG A 56 3.76 -4.75 -8.29
C ARG A 56 4.85 -5.29 -9.25
N ARG A 57 5.27 -4.50 -10.25
CA ARG A 57 6.31 -4.86 -11.23
C ARG A 57 7.71 -4.40 -10.84
N GLY A 58 7.88 -3.80 -9.66
CA GLY A 58 9.18 -3.42 -9.12
C GLY A 58 9.64 -1.99 -9.37
N SER A 59 8.95 -1.22 -10.21
CA SER A 59 9.32 0.18 -10.46
C SER A 59 9.07 1.06 -9.23
N LEU A 60 9.99 1.97 -8.93
CA LEU A 60 9.83 3.00 -7.90
C LEU A 60 9.07 4.21 -8.46
N VAL A 61 8.04 4.66 -7.75
CA VAL A 61 7.07 5.67 -8.24
C VAL A 61 6.75 6.79 -7.26
N GLN A 62 7.45 6.88 -6.13
CA GLN A 62 7.18 7.84 -5.05
C GLN A 62 7.13 9.31 -5.50
N ASP A 63 7.89 9.70 -6.52
CA ASP A 63 7.92 11.08 -7.04
C ASP A 63 6.60 11.50 -7.73
N ARG A 64 5.71 10.55 -8.02
CA ARG A 64 4.37 10.80 -8.59
C ARG A 64 3.30 10.98 -7.52
N TRP A 65 3.64 10.64 -6.28
CA TRP A 65 2.72 10.58 -5.13
C TRP A 65 3.23 11.41 -3.94
N PRO A 66 3.56 12.71 -4.14
CA PRO A 66 4.19 13.53 -3.10
C PRO A 66 3.29 13.73 -1.86
N ASP A 67 1.98 13.79 -2.05
CA ASP A 67 0.97 13.82 -0.99
C ASP A 67 0.99 12.56 -0.13
N LEU A 68 1.02 11.38 -0.78
CA LEU A 68 1.08 10.11 -0.07
C LEU A 68 2.42 9.92 0.67
N VAL A 69 3.53 10.33 0.05
CA VAL A 69 4.85 10.33 0.68
C VAL A 69 4.85 11.20 1.94
N ALA A 70 4.37 12.45 1.83
CA ALA A 70 4.31 13.36 2.96
C ALA A 70 3.41 12.83 4.09
N ALA A 71 2.25 12.26 3.75
CA ALA A 71 1.35 11.66 4.74
C ALA A 71 2.02 10.46 5.45
N ALA A 72 2.69 9.59 4.70
CA ALA A 72 3.40 8.44 5.26
C ALA A 72 4.55 8.86 6.18
N GLU A 73 5.36 9.84 5.77
CA GLU A 73 6.45 10.39 6.58
C GLU A 73 5.95 11.03 7.89
N ALA A 74 4.78 11.65 7.86
CA ALA A 74 4.19 12.29 9.04
C ALA A 74 3.50 11.30 10.01
N GLN A 75 2.95 10.19 9.51
CA GLN A 75 2.00 9.36 10.28
C GLN A 75 2.52 7.96 10.64
N LEU A 76 3.42 7.40 9.82
CA LEU A 76 3.83 6.00 9.94
C LEU A 76 5.17 5.85 10.67
N PRO A 77 5.36 4.77 11.44
CA PRO A 77 6.63 4.49 12.11
C PRO A 77 7.74 4.18 11.10
N ALA A 78 8.98 4.45 11.49
CA ALA A 78 10.17 4.15 10.72
C ALA A 78 10.38 2.64 10.53
N GLY A 79 10.88 2.23 9.36
CA GLY A 79 11.20 0.82 9.06
C GLY A 79 9.99 -0.10 8.93
N LEU A 80 8.81 0.45 8.68
CA LEU A 80 7.60 -0.24 8.25
C LEU A 80 7.65 -0.57 6.74
N VAL A 81 7.18 -1.76 6.37
CA VAL A 81 6.88 -2.14 4.97
C VAL A 81 5.46 -2.67 4.88
N LEU A 82 4.65 -2.03 4.04
CA LEU A 82 3.24 -2.34 3.83
C LEU A 82 2.98 -2.86 2.41
N ASP A 83 2.04 -3.79 2.28
CA ASP A 83 1.42 -4.18 1.01
C ASP A 83 -0.02 -3.67 1.00
N GLY A 84 -0.41 -3.00 -0.08
CA GLY A 84 -1.67 -2.28 -0.12
C GLY A 84 -2.07 -1.83 -1.49
N GLU A 85 -3.26 -1.23 -1.54
CA GLU A 85 -3.83 -0.67 -2.75
C GLU A 85 -3.74 0.86 -2.72
N LEU A 86 -3.08 1.44 -3.73
CA LEU A 86 -3.09 2.86 -3.98
C LEU A 86 -4.35 3.25 -4.75
N LEU A 87 -5.07 4.22 -4.21
CA LEU A 87 -6.33 4.75 -4.71
C LEU A 87 -6.24 6.26 -4.94
N VAL A 88 -7.12 6.79 -5.78
CA VAL A 88 -7.26 8.24 -5.99
C VAL A 88 -8.72 8.63 -5.78
N TRP A 89 -8.92 9.72 -5.03
CA TRP A 89 -10.22 10.36 -4.87
C TRP A 89 -10.31 11.55 -5.81
N ALA A 90 -11.34 11.61 -6.66
CA ALA A 90 -11.59 12.80 -7.47
C ALA A 90 -12.45 13.77 -6.67
N VAL A 91 -11.85 14.88 -6.21
CA VAL A 91 -12.48 15.84 -5.29
C VAL A 91 -13.76 16.42 -5.88
N GLU A 92 -13.72 16.87 -7.13
CA GLU A 92 -14.88 17.47 -7.82
C GLU A 92 -16.02 16.47 -8.02
N ALA A 93 -15.68 15.21 -8.29
CA ALA A 93 -16.68 14.16 -8.53
C ALA A 93 -17.16 13.48 -7.23
N GLY A 94 -16.52 13.76 -6.09
CA GLY A 94 -16.86 13.18 -4.79
C GLY A 94 -16.79 11.65 -4.76
N ARG A 95 -15.84 11.03 -5.47
CA ARG A 95 -15.73 9.56 -5.54
C ARG A 95 -14.32 9.06 -5.82
N LEU A 96 -14.09 7.78 -5.56
CA LEU A 96 -12.90 7.07 -6.06
C LEU A 96 -12.87 7.09 -7.60
N SER A 97 -11.69 7.31 -8.17
CA SER A 97 -11.50 7.46 -9.61
C SER A 97 -10.30 6.70 -10.11
N PHE A 98 -10.55 5.57 -10.78
CA PHE A 98 -9.53 4.81 -11.49
C PHE A 98 -8.93 5.59 -12.67
N GLU A 99 -9.73 6.44 -13.33
CA GLU A 99 -9.22 7.37 -14.34
C GLU A 99 -8.26 8.40 -13.74
N GLY A 100 -8.60 8.98 -12.59
CA GLY A 100 -7.74 9.90 -11.85
C GLY A 100 -6.43 9.24 -11.42
N LEU A 101 -6.50 7.98 -10.98
CA LEU A 101 -5.34 7.14 -10.68
C LEU A 101 -4.42 6.99 -11.89
N GLN A 102 -4.97 6.63 -13.06
CA GLN A 102 -4.21 6.51 -14.30
C GLN A 102 -3.58 7.84 -14.72
N ARG A 103 -4.33 8.94 -14.63
CA ARG A 103 -3.84 10.30 -14.93
C ARG A 103 -2.65 10.68 -14.05
N ARG A 104 -2.72 10.41 -12.74
CA ARG A 104 -1.60 10.66 -11.82
C ARG A 104 -0.42 9.75 -12.10
N ALA A 105 -0.66 8.46 -12.35
CA ALA A 105 0.40 7.52 -12.67
C ALA A 105 1.16 7.88 -13.97
N ALA A 106 0.49 8.50 -14.96
CA ALA A 106 1.10 8.97 -16.20
C ALA A 106 1.80 10.35 -16.06
N ALA A 107 1.53 11.10 -14.99
CA ALA A 107 2.09 12.42 -14.79
C ALA A 107 3.61 12.39 -14.56
N ARG A 108 4.29 13.43 -15.05
CA ARG A 108 5.70 13.68 -14.71
C ARG A 108 5.79 14.27 -13.30
N ALA A 109 6.90 14.02 -12.61
CA ALA A 109 7.13 14.48 -11.23
C ALA A 109 6.82 15.98 -11.01
N ARG A 110 7.18 16.85 -11.95
CA ARG A 110 6.91 18.30 -11.83
C ARG A 110 5.42 18.66 -11.76
N GLY A 111 4.54 17.85 -12.37
CA GLY A 111 3.09 18.09 -12.36
C GLY A 111 2.35 17.37 -11.22
N ALA A 112 3.04 16.48 -10.49
CA ALA A 112 2.40 15.66 -9.46
C ALA A 112 1.82 16.48 -8.29
N PRO A 113 2.49 17.53 -7.75
CA PRO A 113 1.92 18.34 -6.68
C PRO A 113 0.61 19.04 -7.07
N ALA A 114 0.52 19.56 -8.30
CA ALA A 114 -0.68 20.24 -8.78
C ALA A 114 -1.87 19.27 -8.92
N LEU A 115 -1.62 18.05 -9.41
CA LEU A 115 -2.66 17.03 -9.51
C LEU A 115 -3.10 16.48 -8.15
N ALA A 116 -2.19 16.41 -7.18
CA ALA A 116 -2.52 15.89 -5.84
C ALA A 116 -3.63 16.69 -5.13
N ALA A 117 -3.77 17.99 -5.43
CA ALA A 117 -4.82 18.82 -4.84
C ALA A 117 -6.23 18.42 -5.29
N SER A 118 -6.43 18.09 -6.58
CA SER A 118 -7.74 17.69 -7.13
C SER A 118 -7.95 16.18 -7.17
N LEU A 119 -6.86 15.41 -7.11
CA LEU A 119 -6.81 13.95 -7.19
C LEU A 119 -5.96 13.36 -6.04
N PRO A 120 -6.26 13.64 -4.75
CA PRO A 120 -5.47 13.12 -3.64
C PRO A 120 -5.41 11.59 -3.64
N ALA A 121 -4.23 11.07 -3.29
CA ALA A 121 -3.98 9.64 -3.21
C ALA A 121 -4.19 9.11 -1.80
N TYR A 122 -4.71 7.89 -1.72
CA TYR A 122 -4.92 7.13 -0.50
C TYR A 122 -4.24 5.79 -0.64
N PHE A 123 -3.76 5.24 0.47
CA PHE A 123 -3.16 3.92 0.51
C PHE A 123 -3.88 3.06 1.52
N VAL A 124 -4.54 2.02 1.04
CA VAL A 124 -5.26 1.06 1.89
C VAL A 124 -4.39 -0.18 2.01
N ALA A 125 -3.70 -0.30 3.15
CA ALA A 125 -2.86 -1.45 3.45
C ALA A 125 -3.72 -2.66 3.86
N PHE A 126 -3.35 -3.83 3.35
CA PHE A 126 -3.95 -5.12 3.72
C PHE A 126 -2.94 -6.10 4.32
N ASP A 127 -1.64 -5.83 4.19
CA ASP A 127 -0.60 -6.62 4.84
C ASP A 127 0.53 -5.74 5.40
N VAL A 128 1.20 -6.24 6.44
CA VAL A 128 2.44 -5.67 6.99
C VAL A 128 3.55 -6.69 6.83
N LEU A 129 4.49 -6.38 5.95
CA LEU A 129 5.60 -7.26 5.63
C LEU A 129 6.79 -7.06 6.57
N GLN A 130 6.88 -5.87 7.19
CA GLN A 130 7.88 -5.55 8.19
C GLN A 130 7.35 -4.52 9.17
N LEU A 131 7.63 -4.72 10.46
CA LEU A 131 7.35 -3.78 11.54
C LEU A 131 8.60 -3.65 12.41
N ASP A 132 8.97 -2.44 12.82
CA ASP A 132 10.15 -2.15 13.65
C ASP A 132 11.44 -2.80 13.11
N GLY A 133 11.62 -2.81 11.79
CA GLY A 133 12.77 -3.42 11.12
C GLY A 133 12.82 -4.96 11.19
N ARG A 134 11.74 -5.61 11.62
CA ARG A 134 11.60 -7.07 11.67
C ARG A 134 10.66 -7.57 10.60
N GLU A 135 11.19 -8.36 9.68
CA GLU A 135 10.43 -9.03 8.62
C GLU A 135 9.39 -10.01 9.18
N LEU A 136 8.20 -10.01 8.57
CA LEU A 136 7.07 -10.84 8.93
C LEU A 136 6.67 -11.86 7.85
N LEU A 137 7.40 -11.96 6.73
CA LEU A 137 7.08 -12.82 5.58
C LEU A 137 6.92 -14.31 5.94
N ALA A 138 7.68 -14.80 6.92
CA ALA A 138 7.61 -16.19 7.38
C ALA A 138 6.55 -16.43 8.47
N ARG A 139 5.76 -15.41 8.83
CA ARG A 139 4.73 -15.50 9.87
C ARG A 139 3.36 -15.79 9.24
N PRO A 140 2.48 -16.52 9.95
CA PRO A 140 1.10 -16.66 9.51
C PRO A 140 0.41 -15.28 9.44
N TYR A 141 -0.51 -15.10 8.49
CA TYR A 141 -1.30 -13.86 8.33
C TYR A 141 -2.01 -13.41 9.63
N SER A 142 -2.39 -14.35 10.51
CA SER A 142 -2.97 -14.06 11.82
C SER A 142 -2.05 -13.26 12.75
N SER A 143 -0.73 -13.25 12.50
CA SER A 143 0.24 -12.40 13.21
C SER A 143 0.39 -11.01 12.57
N ALA A 144 0.10 -10.87 11.27
CA ALA A 144 0.21 -9.61 10.54
C ALA A 144 -1.02 -8.71 10.76
N ALA A 145 -2.24 -9.27 10.83
CA ALA A 145 -3.45 -8.48 10.96
C ALA A 145 -3.52 -7.61 12.24
N PRO A 146 -3.11 -8.08 13.44
CA PRO A 146 -3.02 -7.21 14.62
C PRO A 146 -1.95 -6.12 14.46
N ALA A 147 -0.80 -6.44 13.86
CA ALA A 147 0.28 -5.49 13.61
C ALA A 147 -0.17 -4.36 12.65
N LEU A 148 -0.90 -4.72 11.59
CA LEU A 148 -1.49 -3.77 10.65
C LEU A 148 -2.42 -2.78 11.34
N ARG A 149 -3.32 -3.27 12.21
CA ARG A 149 -4.24 -2.41 12.95
C ARG A 149 -3.50 -1.45 13.87
N ALA A 150 -2.45 -1.92 14.53
CA ALA A 150 -1.66 -1.11 15.46
C ALA A 150 -0.90 0.04 14.77
N CYS A 151 -0.45 -0.15 13.52
CA CYS A 151 0.23 0.91 12.75
C CYS A 151 -0.67 1.71 11.82
N SER A 152 -1.94 1.31 11.66
CA SER A 152 -2.91 2.02 10.83
C SER A 152 -3.23 3.41 11.41
N ARG A 153 -3.31 4.41 10.54
CA ARG A 153 -3.77 5.76 10.85
C ARG A 153 -4.84 6.12 9.83
N SER A 154 -5.98 6.61 10.29
CA SER A 154 -7.03 7.14 9.41
C SER A 154 -6.79 8.62 9.18
N THR A 155 -6.77 9.05 7.93
CA THR A 155 -6.94 10.46 7.59
C THR A 155 -8.39 10.84 7.92
N GLY A 156 -8.58 11.79 8.83
CA GLY A 156 -9.89 12.36 9.17
C GLY A 156 -10.37 13.38 8.14
#